data_AF-A0A3B0P738-F1
#
_entry.id   AF-A0A3B0P738-F1
#
_cell.length_a   1.000
_cell.length_b   1.000
_cell.length_c   1.000
_cell.angle_alpha   90.00
_cell.angle_beta   90.00
_cell.angle_gamma   90.00
#
_symmetry.space_group_name_H-M   'P 1'
#
loop_
_entity.id
_entity.type
_entity.pdbx_description
1 polymer ?
#
loop_
_entity_poly.entity_id
_entity_poly.type
_entity_poly.pdbx_seq_one_letter_code
_entity_poly.pdbx_strand_id
1 'polypeptide(L)' 'MDAVAEKVVMFDGLALGSYSEASKASLIKEVKAKNFTSKDAFVELSKDLEKLLDFVSKLKSVDFRVQPVLDEVVLFCHEW' A
#
# COMPACT_ATOMS: atom_id res chain seq x y z
N MET A 1 8.32 -4.57 -1.59
CA MET A 1 7.82 -3.84 -2.78
C MET A 1 8.11 -4.59 -4.07
N ASP A 2 9.33 -5.05 -4.31
CA ASP A 2 9.68 -5.82 -5.53
C ASP A 2 8.82 -7.06 -5.72
N ALA A 3 8.60 -7.84 -4.66
CA ALA A 3 7.73 -9.03 -4.70
C ALA A 3 6.30 -8.72 -5.20
N VAL A 4 5.76 -7.53 -4.92
CA VAL A 4 4.42 -7.12 -5.41
C VAL A 4 4.49 -6.84 -6.91
N ALA A 5 5.49 -6.08 -7.36
CA ALA A 5 5.66 -5.72 -8.77
C ALA A 5 5.95 -6.97 -9.62
N GLU A 6 6.78 -7.88 -9.12
CA GLU A 6 7.05 -9.17 -9.76
C GLU A 6 5.78 -10.00 -9.94
N LYS A 7 4.91 -10.05 -8.93
CA LYS A 7 3.62 -10.74 -9.05
C LYS A 7 2.76 -10.11 -10.13
N VAL A 8 2.66 -8.78 -10.20
CA VAL A 8 1.90 -8.10 -11.27
C VAL A 8 2.40 -8.53 -12.66
N VAL A 9 3.72 -8.55 -12.86
CA VAL A 9 4.33 -8.98 -14.14
C VAL A 9 4.11 -10.46 -14.41
N MET A 10 4.20 -11.33 -13.40
CA MET A 10 3.94 -12.78 -13.53
C MET A 10 2.51 -13.10 -13.98
N PHE A 11 1.56 -12.21 -13.74
CA PHE A 11 0.17 -12.32 -14.17
C PHE A 11 -0.12 -11.53 -15.46
N ASP A 12 0.90 -11.34 -16.31
CA ASP A 12 0.84 -10.57 -17.57
C ASP A 12 0.36 -9.11 -17.39
N GLY A 13 0.46 -8.58 -16.17
CA GLY A 13 0.14 -7.20 -15.84
C GLY A 13 1.33 -6.28 -16.07
N LEU A 14 1.04 -4.98 -16.20
CA LEU A 14 2.07 -3.95 -16.28
C LEU A 14 2.22 -3.24 -14.93
N ALA A 15 3.36 -3.44 -14.28
CA ALA A 15 3.68 -2.73 -13.05
C ALA A 15 3.94 -1.25 -13.33
N LEU A 16 3.54 -0.38 -12.39
CA LEU A 16 3.81 1.06 -12.48
C LEU A 16 5.32 1.28 -12.34
N GLY A 17 5.95 1.83 -13.38
CA GLY A 17 7.41 1.97 -13.44
C GLY A 17 7.92 3.34 -13.03
N SER A 18 7.09 4.38 -13.13
CA SER A 18 7.48 5.74 -12.78
C SER A 18 6.83 6.23 -11.48
N TYR A 19 7.52 7.13 -10.79
CA TYR A 19 6.97 7.82 -9.62
C TYR A 19 5.65 8.53 -9.95
N SER A 20 5.53 9.15 -11.14
CA SER A 20 4.32 9.87 -11.53
C SER A 20 3.11 8.96 -11.64
N GLU A 21 3.28 7.77 -12.22
CA GLU A 21 2.23 6.75 -12.32
C GLU A 21 1.83 6.25 -10.94
N ALA A 22 2.81 5.91 -10.09
CA ALA A 22 2.58 5.47 -8.73
C ALA A 22 1.84 6.53 -7.90
N SER A 23 2.27 7.79 -7.95
CA SER A 23 1.65 8.90 -7.22
C SER A 23 0.19 9.14 -7.65
N LYS A 24 -0.10 9.03 -8.95
CA LYS A 24 -1.46 9.14 -9.48
C LYS A 24 -2.35 8.00 -8.98
N ALA A 25 -1.88 6.76 -9.08
CA ALA A 25 -2.64 5.56 -8.73
C ALA A 25 -2.69 5.26 -7.22
N SER A 26 -1.82 5.86 -6.41
CA SER A 26 -1.71 5.59 -4.98
C SER A 26 -2.99 5.95 -4.22
N LEU A 27 -3.41 5.04 -3.34
CA LEU A 27 -4.46 5.22 -2.34
C LEU A 27 -4.08 6.28 -1.29
N ILE A 28 -2.79 6.39 -0.97
CA ILE A 28 -2.25 7.38 -0.05
C ILE A 28 -1.73 8.57 -0.85
N LYS A 29 -2.10 9.78 -0.43
CA LYS A 29 -1.66 11.01 -1.09
C LYS A 29 -0.60 11.70 -0.26
N GLU A 30 0.39 12.25 -0.96
CA GLU A 30 1.44 13.04 -0.35
C GLU A 30 0.83 14.27 0.33
N VAL A 31 1.07 14.39 1.63
CA VAL A 31 0.67 15.57 2.39
C VAL A 31 1.75 16.63 2.21
N LYS A 32 1.33 17.87 1.88
CA LYS A 32 2.27 18.99 1.71
C LYS A 32 3.10 19.18 2.98
N ALA A 33 4.38 19.50 2.77
CA ALA A 33 5.29 19.81 3.85
C ALA A 33 4.74 20.92 4.74
N LYS A 34 4.66 20.63 6.04
CA LYS A 34 4.31 21.56 7.12
C LYS A 34 5.10 21.18 8.36
N ASN A 35 5.10 22.03 9.37
CA ASN A 35 5.64 21.67 10.67
C ASN A 35 4.74 20.60 11.29
N PHE A 36 5.22 19.37 11.34
CA PHE A 36 4.56 18.27 12.02
C PHE A 36 5.11 18.12 13.43
N THR A 37 4.23 17.92 14.41
CA THR A 37 4.64 17.26 15.64
C THR A 37 4.65 15.75 15.42
N SER A 38 5.36 15.00 16.27
CA SER A 38 5.34 13.53 16.22
C SER A 38 3.92 12.97 16.35
N LYS A 39 3.06 13.64 17.13
CA LYS A 39 1.65 13.28 17.29
C LYS A 39 0.87 13.46 15.98
N ASP A 40 1.07 14.57 15.30
CA ASP A 40 0.39 14.84 14.02
C ASP A 40 0.82 13.83 12.95
N ALA A 41 2.12 13.50 12.90
CA ALA A 41 2.64 12.49 11.99
C ALA A 41 2.05 11.10 12.28
N PHE A 42 1.95 10.72 13.56
CA PHE A 42 1.37 9.44 13.95
C PHE A 42 -0.12 9.35 13.57
N VAL A 43 -0.89 10.42 13.80
CA VAL A 43 -2.31 10.47 13.42
C VAL A 43 -2.50 10.31 11.91
N GLU A 44 -1.68 10.95 11.09
CA GLU A 44 -1.77 10.79 9.63
C GLU A 44 -1.33 9.39 9.19
N LEU A 45 -0.26 8.86 9.78
CA LEU A 45 0.20 7.49 9.51
C LEU A 45 -0.88 6.45 9.84
N SER A 46 -1.49 6.51 11.02
CA SER A 46 -2.55 5.56 11.42
C SER A 46 -3.72 5.58 10.44
N LYS A 47 -4.17 6.76 10.00
CA LYS A 47 -5.24 6.88 8.99
C LYS A 47 -4.85 6.24 7.66
N ASP A 48 -3.60 6.37 7.24
CA ASP A 48 -3.14 5.79 5.99
C ASP A 48 -3.00 4.27 6.08
N LEU A 49 -2.54 3.73 7.22
CA LEU A 49 -2.54 2.30 7.49
C LEU A 49 -3.95 1.71 7.52
N GLU A 50 -4.91 2.40 8.15
CA GLU A 50 -6.33 2.00 8.16
C GLU A 50 -6.91 1.92 6.73
N LYS A 51 -6.60 2.89 5.86
CA LYS A 51 -7.04 2.84 4.45
C LYS A 51 -6.45 1.66 3.70
N LEU A 52 -5.18 1.31 3.94
CA LEU A 52 -4.55 0.16 3.32
C LEU A 52 -5.21 -1.14 3.78
N LEU A 53 -5.45 -1.30 5.08
CA LEU A 53 -6.14 -2.47 5.64
C LEU A 53 -7.57 -2.59 5.12
N ASP A 54 -8.31 -1.48 5.06
CA ASP A 54 -9.66 -1.45 4.50
C ASP A 54 -9.67 -1.85 3.02
N PHE A 55 -8.72 -1.36 2.22
CA PHE A 55 -8.57 -1.74 0.82
C PHE A 55 -8.30 -3.24 0.67
N VAL A 56 -7.32 -3.79 1.40
CA VAL A 56 -6.98 -5.21 1.33
C VAL A 56 -8.16 -6.09 1.76
N SER A 57 -8.90 -5.69 2.82
CA SER A 57 -10.05 -6.45 3.33
C SER A 57 -11.20 -6.59 2.32
N LYS A 58 -11.29 -5.66 1.35
CA LYS A 58 -12.35 -5.61 0.34
C LYS A 58 -11.98 -6.33 -0.96
N LEU A 59 -10.74 -6.79 -1.09
CA LEU A 59 -10.32 -7.56 -2.26
C LEU A 59 -11.07 -8.90 -2.31
N LYS A 60 -11.58 -9.23 -3.49
CA LYS A 60 -12.29 -10.49 -3.74
C LYS A 60 -11.51 -11.34 -4.73
N SER A 61 -11.56 -12.64 -4.56
CA SER A 61 -10.96 -13.61 -5.49
C SER A 61 -9.45 -13.41 -5.71
N VAL A 62 -8.71 -13.12 -4.63
CA VAL A 62 -7.24 -13.04 -4.67
C VAL A 62 -6.67 -14.41 -5.01
N ASP A 63 -5.76 -14.45 -5.99
CA ASP A 63 -5.02 -15.68 -6.33
C ASP A 63 -4.14 -16.10 -5.14
N PHE A 64 -4.14 -17.39 -4.81
CA PHE A 64 -3.39 -17.94 -3.67
C PHE A 64 -1.87 -17.66 -3.76
N ARG A 65 -1.32 -17.39 -4.95
CA ARG A 65 0.09 -17.04 -5.16
C ARG A 65 0.40 -15.59 -4.80
N VAL A 66 -0.61 -14.74 -4.68
CA VAL A 66 -0.54 -13.33 -4.27
C VAL A 66 -0.81 -13.18 -2.78
N GLN A 67 -1.63 -14.07 -2.20
CA GLN A 67 -2.01 -14.06 -0.79
C GLN A 67 -0.82 -13.89 0.18
N PRO A 68 0.32 -14.61 0.06
CA PRO A 68 1.43 -14.46 0.99
C PRO A 68 2.01 -13.04 1.03
N VAL A 69 2.04 -12.36 -0.13
CA VAL A 69 2.53 -10.98 -0.23
C VAL A 69 1.54 -10.02 0.41
N LEU A 70 0.23 -10.27 0.29
CA LEU A 70 -0.78 -9.47 0.99
C LEU A 70 -0.74 -9.70 2.51
N ASP A 71 -0.49 -10.93 2.96
CA ASP A 71 -0.38 -11.25 4.39
C ASP A 71 0.78 -10.49 5.02
N GLU A 72 1.93 -10.38 4.34
CA GLU A 72 3.06 -9.54 4.78
C GLU A 72 2.67 -8.06 4.90
N VAL A 73 1.91 -7.53 3.94
CA VAL A 73 1.43 -6.14 3.98
C VAL A 73 0.49 -5.91 5.17
N VAL A 74 -0.42 -6.86 5.43
CA VAL A 74 -1.36 -6.80 6.57
C VAL A 74 -0.61 -6.85 7.90
N LEU A 75 0.36 -7.77 8.04
CA LEU A 75 1.19 -7.89 9.23
C LEU A 75 1.96 -6.59 9.50
N PHE A 76 2.62 -6.04 8.48
CA PHE A 76 3.33 -4.76 8.59
C PHE A 76 2.38 -3.64 9.06
N CYS A 77 1.19 -3.53 8.49
CA CYS A 77 0.24 -2.48 8.88
C CYS A 77 -0.30 -2.64 10.31
N HIS A 78 -0.31 -3.86 10.86
CA HIS A 78 -0.75 -4.14 12.23
C HIS A 78 0.33 -3.97 13.30
N GLU A 79 1.61 -4.01 12.92
CA GLU A 79 2.74 -3.84 13.85
C GLU A 79 2.93 -2.39 14.33
N TRP A 80 2.38 -1.42 13.61
CA TRP A 80 2.48 0.02 13.88
C TRP A 80 1.27 0.57 14.64
#